data_AF-A0A7S1XK36-F1
#
_entry.id   AF-A0A7S1XK36-F1
#
_cell.length_a   1.000
_cell.length_b   1.000
_cell.length_c   1.000
_cell.angle_alpha   90.00
_cell.angle_beta   90.00
_cell.angle_gamma   90.00
#
_symmetry.space_group_name_H-M   'P 1'
#
loop_
_entity.id
_entity.type
_entity.pdbx_description
1 polymer ?
#
loop_
_entity_poly.entity_id
_entity_poly.type
_entity_poly.pdbx_seq_one_letter_code
_entity_poly.pdbx_strand_id
1 'polypeptide(L)'
;MAEDAAGPDGQDVKEATAAPSPYPLEEEFFGVCPLRFVDEVFNCVDDYLADGVDEVEKAISKAIEAKSNGGKPLAEFDPRRHQLKDMNDEMHALLQRAFDGSIDMFEMYVLRNILILPEEVKEQLQAPDGEVRS
;
A
#
# COMPACT_ATOMS: atom_id res chain seq x y z
N MET A 1 -36.25 -42.70 6.15
CA MET A 1 -35.27 -42.64 7.26
C MET A 1 -34.21 -41.66 6.79
N ALA A 2 -34.49 -40.36 6.96
CA ALA A 2 -34.07 -39.49 8.07
C ALA A 2 -32.81 -38.73 7.61
N GLU A 3 -32.92 -37.42 7.33
CA GLU A 3 -32.53 -36.29 8.22
C GLU A 3 -31.02 -36.28 8.45
N ASP A 4 -30.25 -35.20 8.46
CA ASP A 4 -30.35 -33.74 8.32
C ASP A 4 -28.88 -33.26 8.50
N ALA A 5 -28.62 -31.97 8.32
CA ALA A 5 -27.50 -31.17 8.83
C ALA A 5 -26.68 -30.47 7.72
N ALA A 6 -27.13 -29.24 7.49
CA ALA A 6 -26.40 -28.11 6.94
C ALA A 6 -25.17 -27.70 7.78
N GLY A 7 -24.22 -27.02 7.12
CA GLY A 7 -23.24 -26.11 7.72
C GLY A 7 -22.05 -26.74 8.43
N PRO A 8 -20.90 -26.04 8.53
CA PRO A 8 -20.90 -24.64 8.98
C PRO A 8 -20.02 -23.66 8.17
N ASP A 9 -20.38 -22.39 8.36
CA ASP A 9 -19.53 -21.21 8.46
C ASP A 9 -18.68 -20.84 7.24
N GLY A 10 -19.12 -19.91 6.39
CA GLY A 10 -19.44 -18.55 6.86
C GLY A 10 -18.15 -17.96 7.43
N GLN A 11 -17.17 -17.68 6.56
CA GLN A 11 -16.09 -16.78 6.92
C GLN A 11 -16.73 -15.41 7.10
N ASP A 12 -17.20 -15.15 8.32
CA ASP A 12 -17.29 -13.82 8.87
C ASP A 12 -15.91 -13.21 8.70
N VAL A 13 -15.75 -12.44 7.61
CA VAL A 13 -14.79 -11.35 7.57
C VAL A 13 -15.20 -10.51 8.77
N LYS A 14 -14.51 -10.72 9.90
CA LYS A 14 -14.61 -9.86 11.05
C LYS A 14 -14.19 -8.49 10.54
N GLU A 15 -15.18 -7.70 10.18
CA GLU A 15 -15.10 -6.27 10.07
C GLU A 15 -14.52 -5.83 11.40
N ALA A 16 -13.19 -5.71 11.42
CA ALA A 16 -12.51 -5.10 12.54
C ALA A 16 -13.21 -3.78 12.71
N THR A 17 -13.94 -3.63 13.82
CA THR A 17 -14.70 -2.43 14.14
C THR A 17 -13.73 -1.27 14.03
N ALA A 18 -13.73 -0.63 12.87
CA ALA A 18 -12.73 0.35 12.51
C ALA A 18 -12.91 1.49 13.52
N ALA A 19 -11.80 1.94 14.10
CA ALA A 19 -11.83 3.15 14.89
C ALA A 19 -12.55 4.24 14.06
N PRO A 20 -13.42 5.06 14.68
CA PRO A 20 -14.13 6.10 13.96
C PRO A 20 -13.11 6.97 13.23
N SER A 21 -13.38 7.26 11.96
CA SER A 21 -12.48 8.06 11.14
C SER A 21 -12.25 9.43 11.78
N PRO A 22 -11.00 9.90 11.81
CA PRO A 22 -10.70 11.25 12.29
C PRO A 22 -11.18 12.34 11.32
N TYR A 23 -11.64 11.95 10.12
CA TYR A 23 -12.14 12.84 9.07
C TYR A 23 -13.53 12.39 8.61
N PRO A 24 -14.57 12.48 9.47
CA PRO A 24 -15.88 11.91 9.17
C PRO A 24 -16.60 12.61 8.01
N LEU A 25 -16.46 13.94 7.89
CA LEU A 25 -17.11 14.71 6.81
C LEU A 25 -16.42 14.47 5.47
N GLU A 26 -15.09 14.44 5.47
CA GLU A 26 -14.30 14.12 4.29
C GLU A 26 -14.57 12.68 3.85
N GLU A 27 -14.68 11.73 4.77
CA GLU A 27 -15.03 10.35 4.44
C GLU A 27 -16.44 10.23 3.85
N GLU A 28 -17.41 10.94 4.40
CA GLU A 28 -18.77 11.00 3.85
C GLU A 28 -18.77 11.61 2.43
N PHE A 29 -18.00 12.67 2.21
CA PHE A 29 -17.95 13.37 0.93
C PHE A 29 -17.15 12.61 -0.14
N PHE A 30 -15.97 12.11 0.19
CA PHE A 30 -15.09 11.40 -0.76
C PHE A 30 -15.45 9.91 -0.90
N GLY A 31 -16.25 9.36 0.03
CA GLY A 31 -16.58 7.94 0.08
C GLY A 31 -15.42 7.06 0.58
N VAL A 32 -14.33 7.67 1.06
CA VAL A 32 -13.15 6.99 1.60
C VAL A 32 -12.52 7.86 2.67
N CYS A 33 -12.10 7.25 3.79
CA CYS A 33 -11.31 7.94 4.81
C CYS A 33 -9.97 8.41 4.20
N PRO A 34 -9.65 9.72 4.27
CA PRO A 34 -8.39 10.27 3.75
C PRO A 34 -7.13 9.55 4.24
N LEU A 35 -7.09 9.13 5.52
CA LEU A 35 -5.96 8.35 6.05
C LEU A 35 -5.83 7.00 5.37
N ARG A 36 -6.95 6.28 5.25
CA ARG A 36 -6.95 4.95 4.60
C ARG A 36 -6.52 5.05 3.14
N PHE A 37 -6.91 6.12 2.44
CA PHE A 37 -6.42 6.38 1.10
C PHE A 37 -4.90 6.53 1.06
N VAL A 38 -4.31 7.31 1.97
CA VAL A 38 -2.85 7.48 2.04
C VAL A 38 -2.15 6.17 2.40
N ASP A 39 -2.70 5.40 3.35
CA ASP A 39 -2.19 4.07 3.71
C ASP A 39 -2.18 3.11 2.50
N GLU A 40 -3.25 3.13 1.70
CA GLU A 40 -3.31 2.33 0.46
C GLU A 40 -2.26 2.77 -0.56
N VAL A 41 -2.01 4.08 -0.70
CA VAL A 41 -0.93 4.60 -1.54
C VAL A 41 0.44 4.15 -1.01
N PHE A 42 0.67 4.22 0.30
CA PHE A 42 1.91 3.74 0.94
C PHE A 42 2.17 2.28 0.59
N ASN A 43 1.20 1.40 0.87
CA ASN A 43 1.32 -0.03 0.63
C ASN A 43 1.56 -0.34 -0.86
N CYS A 44 0.84 0.35 -1.75
CA CYS A 44 1.00 0.16 -3.18
C CYS A 44 2.41 0.54 -3.66
N VAL A 45 3.01 1.60 -3.11
CA VAL A 45 4.38 2.00 -3.50
C VAL A 45 5.42 1.08 -2.89
N ASP A 46 5.24 0.62 -1.65
CA ASP A 46 6.13 -0.39 -1.03
C ASP A 46 6.14 -1.69 -1.86
N ASP A 47 4.97 -2.16 -2.30
CA ASP A 47 4.86 -3.31 -3.21
C ASP A 47 5.63 -3.08 -4.52
N TYR A 48 5.51 -1.89 -5.13
CA TYR A 48 6.26 -1.56 -6.35
C TYR A 48 7.77 -1.45 -6.14
N LEU A 49 8.21 -1.00 -4.96
CA LEU A 49 9.63 -0.97 -4.61
C LEU A 49 10.17 -2.40 -4.50
N ALA A 50 9.46 -3.27 -3.80
CA ALA A 50 9.84 -4.68 -3.68
C ALA A 50 9.91 -5.36 -5.05
N ASP A 51 8.87 -5.22 -5.88
CA ASP A 51 8.84 -5.78 -7.23
C ASP A 51 10.00 -5.27 -8.10
N GLY A 52 10.28 -3.96 -8.04
CA GLY A 52 11.35 -3.34 -8.81
C GLY A 52 12.73 -3.87 -8.43
N VAL A 53 12.98 -4.01 -7.13
CA VAL A 53 14.22 -4.56 -6.57
C VAL A 53 14.39 -6.04 -6.96
N ASP A 54 13.33 -6.84 -6.87
CA ASP A 54 13.33 -8.24 -7.30
C ASP A 54 13.65 -8.40 -8.80
N GLU A 55 13.10 -7.54 -9.65
CA GLU A 55 13.41 -7.56 -11.09
C GLU A 55 14.86 -7.15 -11.38
N VAL A 56 15.44 -6.25 -10.59
CA VAL A 56 16.87 -5.92 -10.69
C VAL A 56 17.74 -7.13 -10.34
N GLU A 57 17.45 -7.85 -9.26
CA GLU A 57 18.17 -9.08 -8.90
C GLU A 57 18.06 -10.15 -10.00
N LYS A 58 16.87 -10.36 -10.55
CA LYS A 58 16.66 -11.30 -11.67
C LYS A 58 17.44 -10.89 -12.91
N ALA A 59 17.47 -9.60 -13.24
CA ALA A 59 18.19 -9.08 -14.40
C ALA A 59 19.71 -9.26 -14.25
N ILE A 60 20.27 -8.94 -13.08
CA ILE A 60 21.69 -9.11 -12.79
C ILE A 60 22.07 -10.59 -12.78
N SER A 61 21.26 -11.45 -12.16
CA SER A 61 21.45 -12.91 -12.17
C SER A 61 21.58 -13.44 -13.60
N LYS A 62 20.61 -13.11 -14.48
CA LYS A 62 20.64 -13.50 -15.90
C LYS A 62 21.89 -13.00 -16.62
N ALA A 63 22.34 -11.77 -16.31
CA ALA A 63 23.55 -11.21 -16.90
C ALA A 63 24.82 -11.98 -16.47
N ILE A 64 24.91 -12.40 -15.21
CA ILE A 64 26.00 -13.23 -14.69
C ILE A 64 26.00 -14.59 -15.37
N GLU A 65 24.83 -15.22 -15.50
CA GLU A 65 24.67 -16.52 -16.13
C GLU A 65 25.14 -16.49 -17.58
N ALA A 66 24.72 -15.48 -18.34
CA ALA A 66 25.09 -15.31 -19.74
C ALA A 66 26.59 -15.03 -19.94
N LYS A 67 27.21 -14.18 -19.10
CA LYS A 67 28.59 -13.73 -19.30
C LYS A 67 29.65 -14.63 -18.66
N SER A 68 29.32 -15.24 -17.52
CA SER A 68 30.32 -15.83 -16.63
C SER A 68 29.99 -17.26 -16.20
N ASN A 69 28.81 -17.78 -16.52
CA ASN A 69 28.39 -19.14 -16.15
C ASN A 69 28.04 -20.03 -17.36
N GLY A 70 28.47 -19.64 -18.56
CA GLY A 70 28.20 -20.41 -19.78
C GLY A 70 26.72 -20.55 -20.12
N GLY A 71 25.90 -19.57 -19.73
CA GLY A 71 24.45 -19.55 -19.93
C GLY A 71 23.68 -20.47 -18.97
N LYS A 72 24.33 -21.06 -17.97
CA LYS A 72 23.67 -21.93 -16.98
C LYS A 72 23.21 -21.13 -15.77
N PRO A 73 22.07 -21.50 -15.15
CA PRO A 73 21.63 -20.89 -13.90
C PRO A 73 22.68 -20.96 -12.78
N LEU A 74 22.72 -19.95 -11.92
CA LEU A 74 23.54 -19.98 -10.70
C LEU A 74 23.02 -21.10 -9.78
N ALA A 75 23.93 -21.94 -9.28
CA ALA A 75 23.60 -22.95 -8.30
C ALA A 75 23.09 -22.29 -7.00
N GLU A 76 22.25 -23.00 -6.25
CA GLU A 76 21.65 -22.51 -5.01
C GLU A 76 22.70 -22.04 -3.99
N PHE A 77 23.83 -22.75 -3.89
CA PHE A 77 24.94 -22.44 -2.99
C PHE A 77 26.08 -21.66 -3.67
N ASP A 78 25.83 -21.00 -4.81
CA ASP A 78 26.85 -20.18 -5.46
C ASP A 78 27.08 -18.89 -4.65
N PRO A 79 28.33 -18.55 -4.29
CA PRO A 79 28.63 -17.38 -3.48
C PRO A 79 28.21 -16.07 -4.17
N ARG A 80 28.17 -16.02 -5.51
CA ARG A 80 27.73 -14.84 -6.26
C ARG A 80 26.24 -14.59 -6.10
N ARG A 81 25.45 -15.66 -5.93
CA ARG A 81 24.01 -15.57 -5.68
C ARG A 81 23.74 -15.00 -4.29
N HIS A 82 24.47 -15.47 -3.29
CA HIS A 82 24.36 -14.93 -1.92
C HIS A 82 24.76 -13.45 -1.88
N GLN A 83 25.91 -13.10 -2.48
CA GLN A 83 26.37 -11.72 -2.52
C GLN A 83 25.38 -10.80 -3.25
N LEU A 84 24.78 -11.27 -4.36
CA LEU A 84 23.78 -10.49 -5.08
C LEU A 84 22.55 -10.23 -4.21
N LYS A 85 22.07 -11.25 -3.50
CA LYS A 85 20.95 -11.12 -2.58
C LYS A 85 21.26 -10.12 -1.45
N ASP A 86 22.42 -10.22 -0.81
CA ASP A 86 22.82 -9.30 0.26
C ASP A 86 22.85 -7.84 -0.24
N MET A 87 23.38 -7.62 -1.44
CA MET A 87 23.40 -6.29 -2.06
C MET A 87 21.99 -5.80 -2.43
N ASN A 88 21.12 -6.70 -2.85
CA ASN A 88 19.73 -6.38 -3.19
C ASN A 88 18.93 -5.99 -1.94
N ASP A 89 19.11 -6.73 -0.84
CA ASP A 89 18.51 -6.45 0.47
C ASP A 89 19.00 -5.08 1.00
N GLU A 90 20.29 -4.76 0.86
CA GLU A 90 20.83 -3.44 1.24
C GLU A 90 20.24 -2.32 0.38
N MET A 91 20.13 -2.52 -0.93
CA MET A 91 19.50 -1.56 -1.83
C MET A 91 18.03 -1.33 -1.47
N HIS A 92 17.28 -2.40 -1.17
CA HIS A 92 15.89 -2.32 -0.74
C HIS A 92 15.76 -1.48 0.53
N ALA A 93 16.57 -1.76 1.55
CA ALA A 93 16.56 -1.02 2.80
C ALA A 93 16.88 0.47 2.63
N LEU A 94 17.80 0.81 1.72
CA LEU A 94 18.10 2.21 1.39
C LEU A 94 16.94 2.92 0.70
N LEU A 95 16.26 2.23 -0.22
CA LEU A 95 15.09 2.76 -0.93
C LEU A 95 13.92 2.96 0.03
N GLN A 96 13.61 1.97 0.87
CA GLN A 96 12.55 2.07 1.88
C GLN A 96 12.80 3.26 2.81
N ARG A 97 14.02 3.39 3.33
CA ARG A 97 14.37 4.53 4.20
C ARG A 97 14.21 5.90 3.52
N ALA A 98 14.54 6.00 2.23
CA ALA A 98 14.35 7.23 1.47
C ALA A 98 12.87 7.50 1.18
N PHE A 99 12.10 6.44 0.96
CA PHE A 99 10.67 6.49 0.72
C PHE A 99 9.89 6.90 1.97
N ASP A 100 10.18 6.31 3.14
CA ASP A 100 9.52 6.63 4.43
C ASP A 100 9.52 8.14 4.72
N GLY A 101 10.67 8.81 4.58
CA GLY A 101 10.73 10.25 4.81
C GLY A 101 9.96 11.08 3.78
N SER A 102 9.81 10.55 2.55
CA SER A 102 9.10 11.23 1.48
C SER A 102 7.58 11.03 1.59
N ILE A 103 7.15 9.85 2.02
CA ILE A 103 5.73 9.51 2.14
C ILE A 103 5.09 10.18 3.36
N ASP A 104 5.81 10.36 4.47
CA ASP A 104 5.35 11.19 5.60
C ASP A 104 5.03 12.63 5.17
N MET A 105 5.90 13.20 4.32
CA MET A 105 5.71 14.56 3.78
C MET A 105 4.54 14.62 2.81
N PHE A 106 4.37 13.59 1.99
CA PHE A 106 3.22 13.43 1.10
C PHE A 106 1.91 13.32 1.90
N GLU A 107 1.86 12.45 2.91
CA GLU A 107 0.70 12.27 3.80
C GLU A 107 0.28 13.61 4.39
N MET A 108 1.22 14.31 5.05
CA MET A 108 0.93 15.61 5.65
C MET A 108 0.44 16.64 4.62
N TYR A 109 0.99 16.63 3.41
CA TYR A 109 0.60 17.57 2.36
C TYR A 109 -0.83 17.27 1.87
N VAL A 110 -1.12 16.01 1.55
CA VAL A 110 -2.42 15.56 1.03
C VAL A 110 -3.52 15.84 2.04
N LEU A 111 -3.32 15.45 3.31
CA LEU A 111 -4.33 15.61 4.35
C LEU A 111 -4.60 17.07 4.73
N ARG A 112 -3.67 17.99 4.44
CA ARG A 112 -3.82 19.42 4.77
C ARG A 112 -4.25 20.29 3.60
N ASN A 113 -4.06 19.85 2.36
CA ASN A 113 -4.25 20.71 1.19
C ASN A 113 -5.14 20.10 0.12
N ILE A 114 -5.26 18.78 0.04
CA ILE A 114 -5.96 18.10 -1.05
C ILE A 114 -7.25 17.44 -0.53
N LEU A 115 -7.12 16.56 0.45
CA LEU A 115 -8.25 15.78 1.00
C LEU A 115 -8.87 16.46 2.23
N ILE A 116 -8.94 17.79 2.19
CA ILE A 116 -9.62 18.59 3.20
C ILE A 116 -10.77 19.35 2.55
N LEU A 117 -11.93 19.33 3.20
CA LEU A 117 -13.06 20.12 2.72
C LEU A 117 -12.86 21.60 3.10
N PRO A 118 -13.07 22.54 2.18
CA PRO A 118 -13.23 23.95 2.54
C PRO A 118 -14.40 24.13 3.50
N GLU A 119 -14.29 25.09 4.43
CA GLU A 119 -15.32 25.32 5.45
C GLU A 119 -16.69 25.63 4.83
N GLU A 120 -16.72 26.35 3.70
CA GLU A 120 -17.97 26.66 3.00
C GLU A 120 -18.70 25.41 2.50
N VAL A 121 -17.96 24.35 2.16
CA VAL A 121 -18.54 23.08 1.72
C VAL A 121 -19.00 22.27 2.94
N LYS A 122 -18.24 22.30 4.04
CA LYS A 122 -18.64 21.64 5.31
C LYS A 122 -19.96 22.21 5.84
N GLU A 123 -20.09 23.54 5.80
CA GLU A 123 -21.32 24.23 6.23
C GLU A 123 -22.54 23.80 5.39
N GLN A 124 -22.36 23.57 4.09
CA GLN A 124 -23.44 23.09 3.20
C GLN A 124 -23.83 21.64 3.48
N LEU A 125 -22.84 20.76 3.73
CA LEU A 125 -23.09 19.36 4.05
C LEU A 125 -23.77 19.18 5.41
N GLN A 126 -23.51 20.10 6.34
CA GLN A 126 -24.11 20.09 7.68
C GLN A 126 -25.41 20.89 7.76
N ALA A 127 -25.74 21.68 6.75
CA ALA A 127 -27.00 22.41 6.70
C ALA A 127 -28.15 21.39 6.59
N PRO A 128 -29.14 21.42 7.49
CA PRO A 128 -30.30 20.54 7.37
C PRO A 128 -31.00 20.85 6.05
N ASP A 129 -31.35 19.80 5.30
CA ASP A 129 -32.11 19.85 4.04
C ASP A 129 -33.27 20.86 4.13
N GLY A 130 -33.05 22.10 3.68
CA GLY A 130 -34.08 23.13 3.82
C GLY A 130 -33.69 24.59 3.62
N GLU A 131 -32.45 25.02 3.90
CA GLU A 131 -32.06 26.43 3.68
C GLU A 131 -31.21 26.59 2.41
N VAL A 132 -31.90 26.64 1.27
CA VAL A 132 -31.36 27.29 0.07
C VAL A 132 -31.17 28.77 0.40
N ARG A 133 -29.94 29.17 0.75
CA ARG A 133 -29.58 30.59 0.85
C ARG A 133 -29.45 31.17 -0.56
N SER A 134 -30.56 31.74 -1.02
CA SER A 134 -30.69 32.61 -2.20
C SER A 134 -29.96 33.94 -2.06
#